data_AF-A0A2T9XWM1-F1
#
_entry.id   AF-A0A2T9XWM1-F1
#
_cell.length_a   1.000
_cell.length_b   1.000
_cell.length_c   1.000
_cell.angle_alpha   90.00
_cell.angle_beta   90.00
_cell.angle_gamma   90.00
#
_symmetry.space_group_name_H-M   'P 1'
#
loop_
_entity.id
_entity.type
_entity.pdbx_description
1 polymer ?
#
loop_
_entity_poly.entity_id
_entity_poly.type
_entity_poly.pdbx_seq_one_letter_code
_entity_poly.pdbx_strand_id
1 'polypeptide(L)'
;MTETNPDGRPDDASPDDQDTTVDRETSPTPDPAADELAFDVDDLPGGALAALEAVLMVADEPIPAVRLASVLALPTSRVEALLAELAAEYRGADGGRVRGFELRLAGAGWRIYSAPTYADVVGRFVLEGQTARLTQAALETLAVIAYRQPVTRGQVSGVRGVNVDGVVRTLTARGLVTEVGADPSTGALLYETTGYFLERMGLASLDEMPPLAPYLPDIDTLEGVDTASGETR
;
A
#
# COMPACT_ATOMS: atom_id res chain seq x y z
N MET A 1 -94.41 0.11 16.03
CA MET A 1 -93.82 -1.24 16.03
C MET A 1 -92.45 -1.08 16.65
N THR A 2 -92.35 -0.90 17.98
CA THR A 2 -92.44 -1.93 19.04
C THR A 2 -91.35 -2.98 18.77
N GLU A 3 -90.33 -3.18 19.61
CA GLU A 3 -90.44 -3.40 21.05
C GLU A 3 -89.08 -3.18 21.75
N THR A 4 -89.17 -2.54 22.90
CA THR A 4 -88.13 -2.37 23.92
C THR A 4 -88.02 -3.67 24.73
N ASN A 5 -86.82 -4.10 25.11
CA ASN A 5 -86.69 -4.74 26.42
C ASN A 5 -85.43 -4.23 27.15
N PRO A 6 -85.60 -3.54 28.29
CA PRO A 6 -84.56 -3.19 29.22
C PRO A 6 -84.58 -4.17 30.39
N ASP A 7 -83.44 -4.67 30.85
CA ASP A 7 -83.32 -4.90 32.30
C ASP A 7 -81.88 -4.84 32.76
N GLY A 8 -81.71 -4.20 33.91
CA GLY A 8 -80.41 -3.88 34.49
C GLY A 8 -80.27 -4.46 35.90
N ARG A 9 -79.01 -4.83 36.18
CA ARG A 9 -78.29 -4.67 37.47
C ARG A 9 -78.65 -5.60 38.66
N PRO A 10 -77.81 -5.67 39.71
CA PRO A 10 -76.33 -5.58 39.80
C PRO A 10 -75.70 -6.56 40.84
N ASP A 11 -74.39 -6.38 41.08
CA ASP A 11 -73.60 -6.64 42.31
C ASP A 11 -73.16 -8.08 42.65
N ASP A 12 -71.84 -8.32 42.60
CA ASP A 12 -71.04 -8.51 43.83
C ASP A 12 -69.53 -8.24 43.58
N ALA A 13 -68.83 -7.92 44.66
CA ALA A 13 -67.65 -7.07 44.78
C ALA A 13 -66.24 -7.71 44.57
N SER A 14 -65.27 -6.79 44.42
CA SER A 14 -63.79 -6.81 44.29
C SER A 14 -63.00 -7.57 45.41
N PRO A 15 -61.63 -7.58 45.51
CA PRO A 15 -60.56 -6.85 44.77
C PRO A 15 -59.22 -7.63 44.48
N ASP A 16 -58.25 -6.91 43.88
CA ASP A 16 -56.77 -7.05 43.87
C ASP A 16 -56.09 -8.35 43.37
N ASP A 17 -55.31 -8.26 42.28
CA ASP A 17 -53.86 -8.03 42.37
C ASP A 17 -53.20 -7.88 40.99
N GLN A 18 -52.20 -7.00 40.94
CA GLN A 18 -51.38 -6.66 39.78
C GLN A 18 -50.41 -7.79 39.44
N ASP A 19 -50.23 -8.14 38.16
CA ASP A 19 -48.88 -8.37 37.66
C ASP A 19 -48.76 -8.10 36.16
N THR A 20 -47.68 -7.42 35.84
CA THR A 20 -47.33 -6.79 34.59
C THR A 20 -46.35 -7.71 33.89
N THR A 21 -46.58 -8.15 32.66
CA THR A 21 -45.47 -8.65 31.83
C THR A 21 -45.56 -8.08 30.43
N VAL A 22 -44.80 -7.00 30.30
CA VAL A 22 -44.46 -6.22 29.13
C VAL A 22 -43.52 -7.04 28.24
N ASP A 23 -43.67 -6.81 26.94
CA ASP A 23 -42.80 -7.12 25.80
C ASP A 23 -41.48 -7.87 26.07
N ARG A 24 -41.37 -9.06 25.48
CA ARG A 24 -40.06 -9.68 25.22
C ARG A 24 -39.41 -8.99 24.03
N GLU A 25 -38.77 -7.86 24.28
CA GLU A 25 -37.69 -7.35 23.43
C GLU A 25 -36.56 -8.38 23.44
N THR A 26 -36.34 -9.04 22.31
CA THR A 26 -35.10 -9.77 22.02
C THR A 26 -33.95 -8.77 22.04
N SER A 27 -33.24 -8.71 23.16
CA SER A 27 -31.99 -7.97 23.28
C SER A 27 -30.97 -8.53 22.27
N PRO A 28 -30.24 -7.69 21.52
CA PRO A 28 -29.14 -8.15 20.71
C PRO A 28 -28.05 -8.70 21.64
N THR A 29 -27.54 -9.89 21.30
CA THR A 29 -26.37 -10.50 21.92
C THR A 29 -25.20 -9.52 21.86
N PRO A 30 -24.50 -9.21 22.97
CA PRO A 30 -23.34 -8.35 22.92
C PRO A 30 -22.23 -9.05 22.13
N ASP A 31 -21.72 -8.35 21.11
CA ASP A 31 -20.56 -8.73 20.31
C ASP A 31 -19.36 -8.96 21.25
N PRO A 32 -18.50 -9.98 21.04
CA PRO A 32 -17.50 -10.36 22.00
C PRO A 32 -16.39 -9.30 22.04
N ALA A 33 -16.34 -8.58 23.16
CA ALA A 33 -15.23 -7.76 23.65
C ALA A 33 -14.47 -7.00 22.57
N ALA A 34 -15.01 -5.83 22.19
CA ALA A 34 -14.13 -4.71 21.89
C ALA A 34 -13.15 -4.57 23.06
N ASP A 35 -11.86 -4.64 22.79
CA ASP A 35 -10.84 -4.21 23.73
C ASP A 35 -11.17 -2.74 24.02
N GLU A 36 -11.87 -2.46 25.13
CA GLU A 36 -12.35 -1.12 25.45
C GLU A 36 -11.13 -0.21 25.46
N LEU A 37 -11.10 0.75 24.54
CA LEU A 37 -10.08 1.79 24.56
C LEU A 37 -10.05 2.37 25.97
N ALA A 38 -8.85 2.50 26.55
CA ALA A 38 -8.67 3.01 27.91
C ALA A 38 -9.11 4.49 28.08
N PHE A 39 -9.57 5.12 27.00
CA PHE A 39 -10.04 6.48 26.91
C PHE A 39 -11.16 6.59 25.87
N ASP A 40 -12.06 7.56 26.05
CA ASP A 40 -13.07 7.89 25.05
C ASP A 40 -12.44 8.70 23.91
N VAL A 41 -12.67 8.28 22.67
CA VAL A 41 -12.17 8.99 21.48
C VAL A 41 -12.81 10.36 21.31
N ASP A 42 -14.01 10.58 21.86
CA ASP A 42 -14.68 11.89 21.84
C ASP A 42 -14.02 12.91 22.78
N ASP A 43 -13.26 12.46 23.80
CA ASP A 43 -12.53 13.33 24.73
C ASP A 43 -11.19 13.83 24.18
N LEU A 44 -10.72 13.27 23.05
CA LEU A 44 -9.48 13.71 22.41
C LEU A 44 -9.65 15.11 21.79
N PRO A 45 -8.57 15.90 21.65
CA PRO A 45 -8.62 17.14 20.87
C PRO A 45 -9.09 16.87 19.43
N GLY A 46 -10.23 17.44 19.05
CA GLY A 46 -10.87 17.20 17.74
C GLY A 46 -11.80 15.98 17.69
N GLY A 47 -11.97 15.27 18.81
CA GLY A 47 -12.93 14.18 19.00
C GLY A 47 -12.76 13.00 18.04
N ALA A 48 -13.84 12.25 17.85
CA ALA A 48 -13.86 11.09 16.98
C ALA A 48 -13.49 11.39 15.51
N LEU A 49 -13.75 12.60 15.00
CA LEU A 49 -13.34 13.00 13.64
C LEU A 49 -11.81 13.00 13.50
N ALA A 50 -11.10 13.65 14.43
CA ALA A 50 -9.64 13.70 14.42
C ALA A 50 -9.01 12.33 14.66
N ALA A 51 -9.60 11.52 15.54
CA ALA A 51 -9.15 10.14 15.77
C ALA A 51 -9.28 9.28 14.50
N LEU A 52 -10.41 9.39 13.80
CA LEU A 52 -10.65 8.69 12.55
C LEU A 52 -9.69 9.14 11.43
N GLU A 53 -9.43 10.44 11.31
CA GLU A 53 -8.44 10.98 10.37
C GLU A 53 -7.03 10.43 10.66
N ALA A 54 -6.64 10.33 11.93
CA ALA A 54 -5.34 9.78 12.32
C ALA A 54 -5.18 8.31 11.89
N VAL A 55 -6.21 7.49 12.07
CA VAL A 55 -6.22 6.09 11.61
C VAL A 55 -6.14 6.01 10.09
N LEU A 56 -6.92 6.82 9.37
CA LEU A 56 -6.92 6.84 7.90
C LEU A 56 -5.60 7.33 7.30
N MET A 57 -4.87 8.20 7.99
CA MET A 57 -3.58 8.72 7.55
C MET A 57 -2.51 7.62 7.47
N VAL A 58 -2.52 6.67 8.40
CA VAL A 58 -1.50 5.60 8.48
C VAL A 58 -1.86 4.35 7.68
N ALA A 59 -3.09 4.27 7.15
CA ALA A 59 -3.55 3.13 6.38
C ALA A 59 -2.81 2.99 5.03
N ASP A 60 -2.36 1.78 4.68
CA ASP A 60 -1.76 1.42 3.39
C ASP A 60 -2.76 0.75 2.42
N GLU A 61 -3.87 0.22 2.93
CA GLU A 61 -5.00 -0.32 2.16
C GLU A 61 -6.36 0.32 2.53
N PRO A 62 -7.44 0.13 1.75
CA PRO A 62 -8.79 0.56 2.13
C PRO A 62 -9.34 -0.19 3.35
N ILE A 63 -9.87 0.55 4.35
CA ILE A 63 -10.33 -0.05 5.62
C ILE A 63 -11.87 -0.05 5.68
N PRO A 64 -12.52 -1.21 5.91
CA PRO A 64 -13.98 -1.27 6.11
C PRO A 64 -14.45 -0.46 7.31
N ALA A 65 -15.63 0.16 7.22
CA ALA A 65 -16.21 0.96 8.32
C ALA A 65 -16.35 0.16 9.63
N VAL A 66 -16.67 -1.14 9.54
CA VAL A 66 -16.76 -2.04 10.69
C VAL A 66 -15.41 -2.20 11.41
N ARG A 67 -14.30 -2.23 10.67
CA ARG A 67 -12.95 -2.30 11.26
C ARG A 67 -12.58 -0.98 11.92
N LEU A 68 -12.91 0.15 11.30
CA LEU A 68 -12.71 1.48 11.89
C LEU A 68 -13.55 1.65 13.18
N ALA A 69 -14.79 1.17 13.18
CA ALA A 69 -15.68 1.14 14.34
C ALA A 69 -15.11 0.33 15.49
N SER A 70 -14.58 -0.87 15.21
CA SER A 70 -13.90 -1.69 16.20
C SER A 70 -12.65 -1.00 16.78
N VAL A 71 -11.84 -0.35 15.95
CA VAL A 71 -10.61 0.35 16.39
C VAL A 71 -10.93 1.58 17.26
N LEU A 72 -12.00 2.30 16.94
CA LEU A 72 -12.41 3.52 17.65
C LEU A 72 -13.37 3.24 18.81
N ALA A 73 -13.75 1.98 19.04
CA ALA A 73 -14.79 1.58 20.00
C ALA A 73 -16.12 2.37 19.83
N LEU A 74 -16.50 2.66 18.58
CA LEU A 74 -17.72 3.39 18.23
C LEU A 74 -18.72 2.50 17.46
N PRO A 75 -20.03 2.83 17.49
CA PRO A 75 -21.00 2.17 16.62
C PRO A 75 -20.64 2.35 15.13
N THR A 76 -20.83 1.31 14.31
CA THR A 76 -20.53 1.39 12.87
C THR A 76 -21.29 2.52 12.17
N SER A 77 -22.56 2.72 12.51
CA SER A 77 -23.39 3.82 11.98
C SER A 77 -22.83 5.21 12.32
N ARG A 78 -22.21 5.37 13.49
CA ARG A 78 -21.55 6.61 13.89
C ARG A 78 -20.31 6.85 13.04
N VAL A 79 -19.49 5.82 12.84
CA VAL A 79 -18.31 5.91 11.98
C VAL A 79 -18.67 6.22 10.53
N GLU A 80 -19.72 5.62 9.98
CA GLU A 80 -20.20 5.94 8.64
C GLU A 80 -20.62 7.41 8.49
N ALA A 81 -21.30 7.96 9.51
CA ALA A 81 -21.65 9.38 9.54
C ALA A 81 -20.40 10.27 9.59
N LEU A 82 -19.43 9.94 10.46
CA LEU A 82 -18.16 10.68 10.59
C LEU A 82 -17.34 10.63 9.28
N LEU A 83 -17.32 9.48 8.58
CA LEU A 83 -16.66 9.34 7.28
C LEU A 83 -17.31 10.23 6.21
N ALA A 84 -18.64 10.29 6.18
CA ALA A 84 -19.37 11.16 5.26
C ALA A 84 -19.11 12.64 5.56
N GLU A 85 -19.07 13.01 6.84
CA GLU A 85 -18.73 14.35 7.33
C GLU A 85 -17.31 14.76 6.91
N LEU A 86 -16.29 13.95 7.24
CA LEU A 86 -14.90 14.20 6.81
C LEU A 86 -14.78 14.35 5.30
N ALA A 87 -15.45 13.48 4.54
CA ALA A 87 -15.42 13.54 3.09
C ALA A 87 -16.04 14.85 2.55
N ALA A 88 -17.07 15.39 3.20
CA ALA A 88 -17.65 16.69 2.87
C ALA A 88 -16.73 17.85 3.28
N GLU A 89 -16.17 17.80 4.47
CA GLU A 89 -15.24 18.81 4.98
C GLU A 89 -14.01 18.92 4.06
N TYR A 90 -13.42 17.81 3.63
CA TYR A 90 -12.25 17.81 2.74
C TYR A 90 -12.54 18.45 1.38
N ARG A 91 -13.78 18.37 0.90
CA ARG A 91 -14.25 19.04 -0.31
C ARG A 91 -14.55 20.53 -0.09
N GLY A 92 -14.47 21.02 1.14
CA GLY A 92 -14.76 22.41 1.51
C GLY A 92 -16.25 22.73 1.63
N ALA A 93 -17.10 21.73 1.92
CA ALA A 93 -18.55 21.91 2.00
C ALA A 93 -18.96 22.96 3.06
N ASP A 94 -18.24 23.05 4.17
CA ASP A 94 -18.54 23.94 5.30
C ASP A 94 -17.88 25.32 5.17
N GLY A 95 -17.56 25.74 3.94
CA GLY A 95 -16.86 27.00 3.68
C GLY A 95 -15.36 26.98 4.03
N GLY A 96 -14.86 25.82 4.44
CA GLY A 96 -13.43 25.56 4.64
C GLY A 96 -12.64 25.53 3.33
N ARG A 97 -11.31 25.62 3.44
CA ARG A 97 -10.42 25.48 2.28
C ARG A 97 -10.51 24.05 1.72
N VAL A 98 -10.68 23.95 0.40
CA VAL A 98 -10.57 22.68 -0.34
C VAL A 98 -9.21 22.01 -0.08
N ARG A 99 -9.23 20.76 0.38
CA ARG A 99 -8.03 19.98 0.70
C ARG A 99 -7.41 19.36 -0.56
N GLY A 100 -6.11 19.06 -0.47
CA GLY A 100 -5.34 18.42 -1.56
C GLY A 100 -5.66 16.93 -1.76
N PHE A 101 -6.48 16.36 -0.88
CA PHE A 101 -6.80 14.95 -0.80
C PHE A 101 -8.31 14.79 -0.60
N GLU A 102 -8.82 13.61 -0.95
CA GLU A 102 -10.22 13.23 -0.82
C GLU A 102 -10.35 11.88 -0.10
N LEU A 103 -11.36 11.75 0.74
CA LEU A 103 -11.75 10.50 1.36
C LEU A 103 -12.76 9.78 0.47
N ARG A 104 -12.46 8.54 0.09
CA ARG A 104 -13.28 7.75 -0.84
C ARG A 104 -13.57 6.36 -0.30
N LEU A 105 -14.75 5.87 -0.65
CA LEU A 105 -15.07 4.45 -0.58
C LEU A 105 -14.51 3.75 -1.83
N ALA A 106 -13.57 2.83 -1.64
CA ALA A 106 -12.95 2.02 -2.68
C ALA A 106 -13.15 0.53 -2.35
N GLY A 107 -13.87 -0.19 -3.22
CA GLY A 107 -14.29 -1.56 -2.92
C GLY A 107 -15.18 -1.59 -1.67
N ALA A 108 -14.76 -2.32 -0.64
CA ALA A 108 -15.47 -2.46 0.63
C ALA A 108 -14.93 -1.55 1.76
N GLY A 109 -14.00 -0.62 1.46
CA GLY A 109 -13.30 0.15 2.48
C GLY A 109 -13.03 1.61 2.13
N TRP A 110 -12.70 2.39 3.15
CA TRP A 110 -12.42 3.81 3.07
C TRP A 110 -10.92 4.09 3.04
N ARG A 111 -10.50 5.06 2.23
CA ARG A 111 -9.10 5.46 2.11
C ARG A 111 -8.97 6.91 1.65
N ILE A 112 -7.90 7.57 2.09
CA ILE A 112 -7.50 8.90 1.61
C ILE A 112 -6.70 8.77 0.32
N TYR A 113 -7.06 9.54 -0.69
CA TYR A 113 -6.36 9.65 -1.97
C TYR A 113 -6.00 11.10 -2.25
N SER A 114 -4.96 11.36 -3.04
CA SER A 114 -4.76 12.69 -3.61
C SER A 114 -5.96 13.07 -4.48
N ALA A 115 -6.48 14.28 -4.33
CA ALA A 115 -7.64 14.69 -5.11
C ALA A 115 -7.26 14.80 -6.61
N PRO A 116 -8.09 14.29 -7.54
CA PRO A 116 -7.78 14.23 -8.97
C PRO A 116 -7.41 15.57 -9.59
N THR A 117 -7.96 16.67 -9.07
CA THR A 117 -7.64 18.04 -9.50
C THR A 117 -6.14 18.38 -9.39
N TYR A 118 -5.40 17.67 -8.53
CA TYR A 118 -3.96 17.87 -8.32
C TYR A 118 -3.09 16.80 -8.98
N ALA A 119 -3.65 15.96 -9.87
CA ALA A 119 -2.94 14.86 -10.52
C ALA A 119 -1.66 15.32 -11.25
N ASP A 120 -1.67 16.49 -11.91
CA ASP A 120 -0.48 17.02 -12.59
C ASP A 120 0.64 17.40 -11.62
N VAL A 121 0.29 17.97 -10.45
CA VAL A 121 1.25 18.39 -9.43
C VAL A 121 1.86 17.17 -8.74
N VAL A 122 1.01 16.22 -8.34
CA VAL A 122 1.45 14.93 -7.79
C VAL A 122 2.29 14.18 -8.83
N GLY A 123 1.85 14.19 -10.09
CA GLY A 123 2.55 13.62 -11.21
C GLY A 123 3.96 14.17 -11.35
N ARG A 124 4.17 15.49 -11.25
CA ARG A 124 5.53 16.08 -11.27
C ARG A 124 6.40 15.57 -10.12
N PHE A 125 5.88 15.49 -8.90
CA PHE A 125 6.63 14.98 -7.75
C PHE A 125 6.98 13.50 -7.90
N VAL A 126 6.00 12.67 -8.29
CA VAL A 126 6.20 11.23 -8.51
C VAL A 126 7.16 11.00 -9.68
N LEU A 127 7.04 11.79 -10.75
CA LEU A 127 7.93 11.74 -11.89
C LEU A 127 9.32 12.26 -11.53
N GLU A 128 9.50 13.29 -10.71
CA GLU A 128 10.82 13.69 -10.18
C GLU A 128 11.45 12.57 -9.33
N GLY A 129 10.62 11.78 -8.62
CA GLY A 129 11.05 10.54 -7.97
C GLY A 129 11.29 9.35 -8.92
N GLN A 130 10.71 9.36 -10.12
CA GLN A 130 10.76 8.28 -11.12
C GLN A 130 11.52 8.64 -12.42
N THR A 131 12.13 9.82 -12.54
CA THR A 131 12.84 10.26 -13.75
C THR A 131 14.35 10.10 -13.61
N ALA A 132 14.79 8.91 -13.97
CA ALA A 132 15.18 8.77 -15.38
C ALA A 132 14.79 7.36 -15.78
N ARG A 133 14.14 7.15 -16.93
CA ARG A 133 14.21 5.83 -17.58
C ARG A 133 15.67 5.39 -17.56
N LEU A 134 15.94 4.12 -17.30
CA LEU A 134 17.31 3.63 -17.43
C LEU A 134 17.76 4.01 -18.84
N THR A 135 18.89 4.69 -18.93
CA THR A 135 19.51 4.98 -20.22
C THR A 135 19.83 3.66 -20.89
N GLN A 136 20.01 3.67 -22.20
CA GLN A 136 20.43 2.46 -22.92
C GLN A 136 21.70 1.86 -22.31
N ALA A 137 22.67 2.70 -21.94
CA ALA A 137 23.88 2.24 -21.26
C ALA A 137 23.58 1.55 -19.91
N ALA A 138 22.58 2.01 -19.16
CA ALA A 138 22.17 1.40 -17.91
C ALA A 138 21.40 0.09 -18.10
N LEU A 139 20.56 0.00 -19.13
CA LEU A 139 19.89 -1.25 -19.52
C LEU A 139 20.90 -2.30 -19.99
N GLU A 140 21.88 -1.92 -20.79
CA GLU A 140 22.94 -2.82 -21.24
C GLU A 140 23.81 -3.30 -20.07
N THR A 141 24.13 -2.44 -19.10
CA THR A 141 24.86 -2.86 -17.89
C THR A 141 24.01 -3.81 -17.04
N LEU A 142 22.73 -3.48 -16.83
CA LEU A 142 21.81 -4.31 -16.07
C LEU A 142 21.66 -5.70 -16.70
N ALA A 143 21.58 -5.77 -18.04
CA ALA A 143 21.54 -7.04 -18.76
C ALA A 143 22.81 -7.87 -18.52
N VAL A 144 24.01 -7.26 -18.63
CA VAL A 144 25.27 -7.98 -18.34
C VAL A 144 25.27 -8.55 -16.92
N ILE A 145 24.82 -7.79 -15.92
CA ILE A 145 24.72 -8.27 -14.54
C ILE A 145 23.71 -9.42 -14.45
N ALA A 146 22.50 -9.26 -14.98
CA ALA A 146 21.45 -10.28 -14.90
C ALA A 146 21.86 -11.63 -15.49
N TYR A 147 22.58 -11.64 -16.61
CA TYR A 147 23.01 -12.88 -17.29
C TYR A 147 24.30 -13.49 -16.75
N ARG A 148 25.16 -12.72 -16.06
CA ARG A 148 26.46 -13.21 -15.58
C ARG A 148 26.61 -13.28 -14.08
N GLN A 149 25.63 -12.81 -13.32
CA GLN A 149 25.67 -12.79 -11.86
C GLN A 149 26.03 -14.16 -11.25
N PRO A 150 26.81 -14.18 -10.15
CA PRO A 150 27.43 -13.03 -9.47
C PRO A 150 28.63 -12.43 -10.24
N VAL A 151 28.70 -11.10 -10.35
CA VAL A 151 29.79 -10.39 -11.08
C VAL A 151 30.37 -9.21 -10.33
N THR A 152 31.65 -8.95 -10.54
CA THR A 152 32.33 -7.74 -10.08
C THR A 152 32.14 -6.56 -11.05
N ARG A 153 32.27 -5.32 -10.55
CA ARG A 153 32.27 -4.11 -11.40
C ARG A 153 33.34 -4.17 -12.51
N GLY A 154 34.51 -4.74 -12.21
CA GLY A 154 35.61 -4.89 -13.17
C GLY A 154 35.24 -5.81 -14.33
N GLN A 155 34.62 -6.96 -14.04
CA GLN A 155 34.15 -7.89 -15.07
C GLN A 155 33.07 -7.24 -15.97
N VAL A 156 32.13 -6.50 -15.37
CA VAL A 156 31.09 -5.80 -16.13
C VAL A 156 31.68 -4.69 -17.01
N SER A 157 32.64 -3.92 -16.49
CA SER A 157 33.38 -2.92 -17.25
C SER A 157 34.16 -3.53 -18.42
N GLY A 158 34.76 -4.71 -18.21
CA GLY A 158 35.49 -5.45 -19.24
C GLY A 158 34.58 -5.89 -20.39
N VAL A 159 33.39 -6.41 -20.08
CA VAL A 159 32.38 -6.79 -21.10
C VAL A 159 31.84 -5.57 -21.85
N ARG A 160 31.61 -4.44 -21.16
CA ARG A 160 31.04 -3.23 -21.77
C ARG A 160 32.07 -2.36 -22.49
N GLY A 161 33.37 -2.56 -22.22
CA GLY A 161 34.46 -1.76 -22.79
C GLY A 161 34.47 -0.29 -22.33
N VAL A 162 33.68 0.07 -21.32
CA VAL A 162 33.53 1.44 -20.81
C VAL A 162 33.37 1.44 -19.29
N ASN A 163 33.66 2.57 -18.64
CA ASN A 163 33.47 2.71 -17.20
C ASN A 163 31.97 2.61 -16.82
N VAL A 164 31.64 1.68 -15.93
CA VAL A 164 30.26 1.40 -15.47
C VAL A 164 29.97 1.88 -14.04
N ASP A 165 30.92 2.51 -13.34
CA ASP A 165 30.78 2.84 -11.91
C ASP A 165 29.56 3.71 -11.60
N GLY A 166 29.35 4.77 -12.39
CA GLY A 166 28.19 5.64 -12.23
C GLY A 166 26.87 4.90 -12.48
N VAL A 167 26.87 3.99 -13.46
CA VAL A 167 25.70 3.20 -13.82
C VAL A 167 25.38 2.17 -12.74
N VAL A 168 26.37 1.42 -12.26
CA VAL A 168 26.20 0.43 -11.18
C VAL A 168 25.68 1.12 -9.93
N ARG A 169 26.27 2.26 -9.53
CA ARG A 169 25.77 3.07 -8.41
C ARG A 169 24.30 3.47 -8.59
N THR A 170 23.90 3.87 -9.80
CA THR A 170 22.50 4.20 -10.11
C THR A 170 21.59 2.97 -10.05
N LEU A 171 22.03 1.81 -10.54
CA LEU A 171 21.26 0.57 -10.48
C LEU A 171 21.07 0.09 -9.03
N THR A 172 22.11 0.19 -8.20
CA THR A 172 22.05 -0.13 -6.77
C THR A 172 21.15 0.82 -6.01
N ALA A 173 21.28 2.14 -6.25
CA ALA A 173 20.40 3.14 -5.63
C ALA A 173 18.92 2.96 -5.99
N ARG A 174 18.63 2.34 -7.13
CA ARG A 174 17.28 2.00 -7.58
C ARG A 174 16.81 0.62 -7.14
N GLY A 175 17.62 -0.10 -6.36
CA GLY A 175 17.30 -1.42 -5.86
C GLY A 175 17.19 -2.49 -6.95
N LEU A 176 17.70 -2.26 -8.16
CA LEU A 176 17.67 -3.25 -9.25
C LEU A 176 18.81 -4.28 -9.12
N VAL A 177 19.91 -3.87 -8.50
CA VAL A 177 21.05 -4.74 -8.19
C VAL A 177 21.48 -4.53 -6.74
N THR A 178 22.07 -5.54 -6.13
CA THR A 178 22.56 -5.53 -4.75
C THR A 178 23.94 -6.17 -4.67
N GLU A 179 24.67 -5.84 -3.61
CA GLU A 179 25.94 -6.49 -3.26
C GLU A 179 25.65 -7.77 -2.48
N VAL A 180 26.29 -8.88 -2.84
CA VAL A 180 26.05 -10.21 -2.22
C VAL A 180 27.27 -10.80 -1.53
N GLY A 181 28.43 -10.16 -1.68
CA GLY A 181 29.68 -10.63 -1.07
C GLY A 181 30.90 -10.06 -1.79
N ALA A 182 32.04 -10.70 -1.58
CA ALA A 182 33.29 -10.37 -2.24
C ALA A 182 33.86 -11.59 -2.96
N ASP A 183 34.46 -11.36 -4.12
CA ASP A 183 35.19 -12.36 -4.87
C ASP A 183 36.35 -12.91 -4.02
N PRO A 184 36.45 -14.23 -3.81
CA PRO A 184 37.46 -14.82 -2.92
C PRO A 184 38.90 -14.60 -3.37
N SER A 185 39.13 -14.38 -4.67
CA SER A 185 40.48 -14.26 -5.25
C SER A 185 40.97 -12.82 -5.31
N THR A 186 40.08 -11.88 -5.58
CA THR A 186 40.39 -10.46 -5.79
C THR A 186 39.94 -9.57 -4.63
N GLY A 187 39.02 -10.04 -3.78
CA GLY A 187 38.37 -9.26 -2.73
C GLY A 187 37.38 -8.21 -3.25
N ALA A 188 37.09 -8.20 -4.55
CA ALA A 188 36.19 -7.22 -5.16
C ALA A 188 34.72 -7.55 -4.88
N LEU A 189 33.88 -6.52 -4.68
CA LEU A 189 32.45 -6.69 -4.43
C LEU A 189 31.74 -7.38 -5.61
N LEU A 190 30.90 -8.37 -5.29
CA LEU A 190 30.03 -9.10 -6.21
C LEU A 190 28.63 -8.51 -6.19
N TYR A 191 28.04 -8.37 -7.38
CA TYR A 191 26.72 -7.82 -7.61
C TYR A 191 25.80 -8.84 -8.25
N GLU A 192 24.54 -8.83 -7.82
CA GLU A 192 23.43 -9.62 -8.36
C GLU A 192 22.19 -8.75 -8.53
N THR A 193 21.23 -9.21 -9.35
CA THR A 193 19.89 -8.61 -9.45
C THR A 193 19.04 -8.93 -8.23
N THR A 194 18.10 -8.06 -7.91
CA THR A 194 17.20 -8.22 -6.75
C THR A 194 15.86 -8.85 -7.13
N GLY A 195 15.04 -9.19 -6.12
CA GLY A 195 13.63 -9.52 -6.35
C GLY A 195 12.85 -8.38 -7.02
N TYR A 196 13.18 -7.13 -6.68
CA TYR A 196 12.60 -5.95 -7.33
C TYR A 196 12.89 -5.90 -8.84
N PHE A 197 14.06 -6.36 -9.29
CA PHE A 197 14.32 -6.50 -10.72
C PHE A 197 13.37 -7.51 -11.38
N LEU A 198 13.16 -8.69 -10.79
CA LEU A 198 12.27 -9.73 -11.32
C LEU A 198 10.82 -9.24 -11.42
N GLU A 199 10.32 -8.59 -10.37
CA GLU A 199 8.99 -7.97 -10.35
C GLU A 199 8.82 -6.95 -11.49
N ARG A 200 9.85 -6.13 -11.74
CA ARG A 200 9.83 -5.11 -12.80
C ARG A 200 9.94 -5.71 -14.20
N MET A 201 10.56 -6.87 -14.34
CA MET A 201 10.64 -7.62 -15.60
C MET A 201 9.43 -8.54 -15.84
N GLY A 202 8.58 -8.75 -14.83
CA GLY A 202 7.44 -9.66 -14.91
C GLY A 202 7.85 -11.13 -14.97
N LEU A 203 8.98 -11.47 -14.36
CA LEU A 203 9.55 -12.83 -14.33
C LEU A 203 9.35 -13.43 -12.94
N ALA A 204 9.06 -14.73 -12.86
CA ALA A 204 9.00 -15.45 -11.58
C ALA A 204 10.39 -15.89 -11.09
N SER A 205 11.33 -16.14 -12.01
CA SER A 205 12.72 -16.44 -11.71
C SER A 205 13.67 -15.99 -12.82
N LEU A 206 14.98 -16.00 -12.55
CA LEU A 206 16.01 -15.72 -13.55
C LEU A 206 16.07 -16.77 -14.67
N ASP A 207 15.59 -17.99 -14.42
CA ASP A 207 15.57 -19.07 -15.42
C ASP A 207 14.59 -18.81 -16.57
N GLU A 208 13.62 -17.91 -16.35
CA GLU A 208 12.67 -17.48 -17.37
C GLU A 208 13.25 -16.41 -18.32
N MET A 209 14.47 -15.93 -18.03
CA MET A 209 15.13 -14.98 -18.92
C MET A 209 15.41 -15.63 -20.28
N PRO A 210 15.12 -14.93 -21.40
CA PRO A 210 15.41 -15.44 -22.72
C PRO A 210 16.88 -15.84 -22.83
N PRO A 211 17.22 -16.97 -23.45
CA PRO A 211 18.63 -17.30 -23.68
C PRO A 211 19.26 -16.18 -24.52
N LEU A 212 20.52 -15.86 -24.23
CA LEU A 212 21.33 -15.02 -25.11
C LEU A 212 21.37 -15.71 -26.47
N ALA A 213 20.58 -15.23 -27.43
CA ALA A 213 20.58 -15.76 -28.79
C ALA A 213 22.01 -15.75 -29.37
N PRO A 214 22.34 -16.62 -30.35
CA PRO A 214 23.73 -16.91 -30.77
C PRO A 214 24.45 -15.78 -31.54
N TYR A 215 24.17 -14.51 -31.25
CA TYR A 215 24.75 -13.34 -31.91
C TYR A 215 25.67 -12.50 -31.01
N LEU A 216 26.16 -13.05 -29.90
CA LEU A 216 27.28 -12.47 -29.17
C LEU A 216 28.54 -13.30 -29.44
N PRO A 217 29.66 -12.69 -29.85
CA PRO A 217 30.91 -13.42 -30.06
C PRO A 217 31.36 -14.08 -28.75
N ASP A 218 31.77 -15.35 -28.83
CA ASP A 218 32.35 -16.09 -27.70
C ASP A 218 33.62 -15.37 -27.19
N ILE A 219 33.61 -15.04 -25.90
CA ILE A 219 34.64 -14.24 -25.22
C ILE A 219 35.93 -15.04 -24.99
N ASP A 220 35.94 -16.35 -25.25
CA ASP A 220 37.16 -17.18 -25.24
C ASP A 220 38.18 -16.76 -26.32
N THR A 221 37.80 -15.83 -27.22
CA THR A 221 38.71 -15.26 -28.22
C THR A 221 39.51 -14.04 -27.73
N LEU A 222 39.30 -13.58 -26.50
CA LEU A 222 40.03 -12.43 -25.92
C LEU A 222 41.23 -12.80 -25.04
N GLU A 223 41.49 -14.08 -24.77
CA GLU A 223 42.78 -14.54 -24.24
C GLU A 223 43.79 -14.70 -25.38
N GLY A 224 44.38 -13.61 -25.84
CA GLY A 224 45.39 -13.71 -26.90
C GLY A 224 46.04 -12.42 -27.41
N VAL A 225 45.92 -11.30 -26.70
CA VAL A 225 46.62 -10.06 -27.09
C VAL A 225 47.40 -9.48 -25.92
N ASP A 226 48.28 -10.30 -25.35
CA ASP A 226 49.37 -9.84 -24.51
C ASP A 226 50.65 -10.67 -24.78
N THR A 227 51.13 -10.63 -26.03
CA THR A 227 52.56 -10.82 -26.32
C THR A 227 52.93 -10.14 -27.64
N ALA A 228 54.04 -9.40 -27.61
CA ALA A 228 54.76 -8.76 -28.71
C ALA A 228 54.27 -7.37 -29.14
N SER A 229 54.76 -6.34 -28.44
CA SER A 229 55.44 -5.19 -29.06
C SER A 229 56.31 -4.46 -28.02
N GLY A 230 57.34 -5.17 -27.55
CA GLY A 230 58.57 -4.55 -27.06
C GLY A 230 59.58 -4.50 -28.22
N GLU A 231 60.15 -3.31 -28.43
CA GLU A 231 61.41 -3.00 -29.13
C GLU A 231 61.53 -3.21 -30.65
N THR A 232 61.73 -2.07 -31.35
CA THR A 232 62.91 -1.74 -32.20
C THR A 232 62.50 -1.03 -33.50
N ARG A 233 62.63 0.30 -33.57
CA ARG A 233 63.60 1.03 -34.41
C ARG A 233 63.42 2.54 -34.32
#